data_AF-A0A1Y2E7V5-F1
#
_entry.id   AF-A0A1Y2E7V5-F1
#
_cell.length_a   1.000
_cell.length_b   1.000
_cell.length_c   1.000
_cell.angle_alpha   90.00
_cell.angle_beta   90.00
_cell.angle_gamma   90.00
#
_symmetry.space_group_name_H-M   'P 1'
#
loop_
_entity.id
_entity.type
_entity.pdbx_description
1 polymer ?
#
loop_
_entity_poly.entity_id
_entity_poly.type
_entity_poly.pdbx_seq_one_letter_code
_entity_poly.pdbx_strand_id
1 'polypeptide(L)'
;MIYTVALHLLAAAATAFVIPDEVTAHQLALDFDPPSSNVQSWWDKIPSLDDVRSSIEKELVATADRFDDYLPVNELEFESQLRDCLTPWDITTSGGHGHHGKHGRTNLTIYEVIQASNYTQKIAKLIDEYPDIVKTLNSTEANYTMFVPTDNAFEKIPEHHKKPPKEYIEKLLAYHVVPGFYPAGRILLSQTLPTLVKEEALGGNTQRLRVRAGLLGIKINFYSKVVAGNLYTANGVAHAIDSLLVPPPHSAKIIHLFPARFSTFLLAAETTKIGKELEKLKFAGSTLFLPSNLAFKKLGPRANAFLFNTEKGKGYLKALLKYHVVANETLYSDAYYGKPSAGIDENIDARPGGHYHVDLPTLLDDKNIAVDVMSWAGYTIMKVNQHTTVAVQDVVSKSGVIHVVNNVLIPPNTYKGDHVRDDLIEIDELMQRLDPYVEKSSLGGSHAEDSTDDIMEGLVGEL
;
A
#
# COMPACT_ATOMS: atom_id res chain seq x y z
N MET A 1 -31.06 -31.12 -16.99
CA MET A 1 -31.37 -30.84 -18.41
C MET A 1 -31.34 -29.32 -18.59
N ILE A 2 -30.13 -28.74 -18.57
CA ILE A 2 -29.89 -27.29 -18.64
C ILE A 2 -28.61 -27.10 -19.45
N TYR A 3 -28.76 -27.07 -20.77
CA TYR A 3 -27.74 -26.66 -21.73
C TYR A 3 -28.48 -26.07 -22.91
N THR A 4 -28.82 -24.79 -22.84
CA THR A 4 -29.09 -23.91 -24.01
C THR A 4 -29.59 -22.56 -23.50
N VAL A 5 -28.69 -21.64 -23.14
CA VAL A 5 -28.69 -20.20 -23.50
C VAL A 5 -27.27 -19.67 -23.18
N ALA A 6 -26.27 -20.14 -23.93
CA ALA A 6 -24.90 -19.61 -23.86
C ALA A 6 -24.25 -19.75 -25.25
N LEU A 7 -24.93 -19.21 -26.24
CA LEU A 7 -24.47 -19.01 -27.61
C LEU A 7 -25.34 -17.84 -28.10
N HIS A 8 -24.76 -16.81 -28.70
CA HIS A 8 -25.35 -15.51 -29.13
C HIS A 8 -24.88 -14.24 -28.40
N LEU A 9 -23.67 -14.24 -27.81
CA LEU A 9 -22.89 -13.00 -27.62
C LEU A 9 -21.45 -13.14 -28.17
N LEU A 10 -21.27 -13.97 -29.21
CA LEU A 10 -19.98 -14.32 -29.81
C LEU A 10 -19.71 -13.67 -31.19
N ALA A 11 -20.44 -12.62 -31.56
CA ALA A 11 -20.28 -12.03 -32.90
C ALA A 11 -20.58 -10.53 -32.94
N ALA A 12 -19.80 -9.69 -32.27
CA ALA A 12 -19.72 -8.25 -32.54
C ALA A 12 -18.52 -7.55 -31.87
N ALA A 13 -17.28 -7.95 -32.19
CA ALA A 13 -16.09 -7.09 -31.99
C ALA A 13 -14.87 -7.54 -32.82
N ALA A 14 -15.05 -8.37 -33.84
CA ALA A 14 -13.98 -8.77 -34.75
C ALA A 14 -13.96 -7.87 -35.98
N THR A 15 -13.54 -6.61 -35.81
CA THR A 15 -13.08 -5.76 -36.92
C THR A 15 -11.94 -4.85 -36.47
N ALA A 16 -10.74 -5.27 -36.83
CA ALA A 16 -9.60 -4.48 -37.26
C ALA A 16 -8.92 -3.53 -36.26
N PHE A 17 -7.97 -4.05 -35.47
CA PHE A 17 -6.64 -3.43 -35.43
C PHE A 17 -5.77 -4.21 -36.40
N VAL A 18 -5.48 -3.60 -37.55
CA VAL A 18 -4.54 -4.14 -38.53
C VAL A 18 -3.18 -4.21 -37.85
N ILE A 19 -2.63 -5.42 -37.74
CA ILE A 19 -1.24 -5.64 -37.34
C ILE A 19 -0.39 -5.05 -38.47
N PRO A 20 0.41 -3.99 -38.24
CA PRO A 20 1.32 -3.50 -39.26
C PRO A 20 2.31 -4.60 -39.60
N ASP A 21 2.61 -4.78 -40.89
CA ASP A 21 3.69 -5.67 -41.30
C ASP A 21 5.04 -5.17 -40.75
N GLU A 22 6.06 -6.04 -40.72
CA GLU A 22 7.38 -5.75 -40.15
C GLU A 22 7.99 -4.44 -40.68
N VAL A 23 7.68 -4.04 -41.92
CA VAL A 23 8.21 -2.84 -42.56
C VAL A 23 7.48 -1.58 -42.06
N THR A 24 6.16 -1.64 -41.92
CA THR A 24 5.35 -0.54 -41.37
C THR A 24 5.54 -0.42 -39.85
N ALA A 25 5.75 -1.53 -39.15
CA ALA A 25 6.12 -1.56 -37.73
C ALA A 25 7.55 -1.03 -37.51
N HIS A 26 8.49 -1.31 -38.42
CA HIS A 26 9.80 -0.67 -38.43
C HIS A 26 9.71 0.83 -38.68
N GLN A 27 8.86 1.30 -39.60
CA GLN A 27 8.65 2.74 -39.79
C GLN A 27 7.98 3.40 -38.57
N LEU A 28 7.05 2.73 -37.88
CA LEU A 28 6.45 3.24 -36.65
C LEU A 28 7.38 3.18 -35.43
N ALA A 29 8.32 2.24 -35.36
CA ALA A 29 9.37 2.19 -34.34
C ALA A 29 10.54 3.17 -34.62
N LEU A 30 10.64 3.67 -35.86
CA LEU A 30 11.66 4.62 -36.30
C LEU A 30 11.14 6.05 -36.47
N ASP A 31 9.83 6.26 -36.57
CA ASP A 31 9.17 7.57 -36.55
C ASP A 31 8.47 7.80 -35.20
N PHE A 32 9.29 7.91 -34.15
CA PHE A 32 8.90 8.62 -32.94
C PHE A 32 9.73 9.89 -32.85
N ASP A 33 9.11 11.01 -33.22
CA ASP A 33 9.76 12.31 -33.27
C ASP A 33 10.49 12.64 -31.95
N PRO A 34 11.76 13.04 -32.00
CA PRO A 34 12.49 13.42 -30.80
C PRO A 34 12.03 14.81 -30.32
N PRO A 35 11.69 15.01 -29.04
CA PRO A 35 11.87 16.34 -28.48
C PRO A 35 13.37 16.64 -28.41
N SER A 36 13.73 17.73 -29.07
CA SER A 36 15.07 18.27 -29.21
C SER A 36 15.87 18.30 -27.90
N SER A 37 17.13 17.90 -28.01
CA SER A 37 18.16 17.93 -26.98
C SER A 37 18.34 19.31 -26.36
N ASN A 38 18.04 19.42 -25.06
CA ASN A 38 18.75 20.29 -24.13
C ASN A 38 18.69 19.67 -22.73
N VAL A 39 19.76 18.98 -22.31
CA VAL A 39 19.78 18.04 -21.16
C VAL A 39 20.24 18.71 -19.86
N GLN A 40 19.97 20.00 -19.69
CA GLN A 40 20.35 20.76 -18.50
C GLN A 40 19.14 21.46 -17.89
N SER A 41 18.44 20.72 -17.02
CA SER A 41 17.57 21.20 -15.91
C SER A 41 16.67 20.10 -15.30
N TRP A 42 16.85 18.82 -15.64
CA TRP A 42 15.93 17.76 -15.20
C TRP A 42 15.92 17.53 -13.67
N TRP A 43 16.90 18.04 -12.92
CA TRP A 43 16.98 17.95 -11.45
C TRP A 43 15.84 18.66 -10.71
N ASP A 44 15.23 19.67 -11.33
CA ASP A 44 14.07 20.40 -10.78
C ASP A 44 12.78 19.59 -10.90
N LYS A 45 12.88 18.43 -11.57
CA LYS A 45 11.80 17.53 -11.91
C LYS A 45 11.95 16.24 -11.11
N ILE A 46 12.02 16.28 -9.78
CA ILE A 46 11.81 15.09 -8.93
C ILE A 46 10.44 15.25 -8.24
N PRO A 47 9.54 14.24 -8.32
CA PRO A 47 8.16 14.43 -7.94
C PRO A 47 8.04 14.68 -6.45
N SER A 48 7.20 15.66 -6.12
CA SER A 48 6.69 15.83 -4.78
C SER A 48 5.60 14.79 -4.53
N LEU A 49 5.29 14.59 -3.25
CA LEU A 49 4.19 13.70 -2.86
C LEU A 49 2.83 14.16 -3.41
N ASP A 50 2.66 15.47 -3.61
CA ASP A 50 1.41 16.05 -4.11
C ASP A 50 1.16 15.68 -5.57
N ASP A 51 2.21 15.39 -6.33
CA ASP A 51 2.13 14.98 -7.74
C ASP A 51 1.66 13.52 -7.85
N VAL A 52 2.20 12.65 -7.00
CA VAL A 52 1.85 11.23 -6.90
C VAL A 52 0.39 11.04 -6.48
N ARG A 53 -0.15 11.96 -5.68
CA ARG A 53 -1.51 11.92 -5.13
C ARG A 53 -2.60 11.71 -6.19
N SER A 54 -2.56 12.46 -7.29
CA SER A 54 -3.60 12.43 -8.33
C SER A 54 -3.78 11.03 -8.95
N SER A 55 -2.66 10.34 -9.16
CA SER A 55 -2.63 9.00 -9.73
C SER A 55 -3.11 7.94 -8.74
N ILE A 56 -2.73 8.07 -7.47
CA ILE A 56 -3.26 7.22 -6.39
C ILE A 56 -4.78 7.44 -6.22
N GLU A 57 -5.25 8.68 -6.28
CA GLU A 57 -6.67 9.00 -6.10
C GLU A 57 -7.53 8.32 -7.17
N LYS A 58 -7.10 8.38 -8.44
CA LYS A 58 -7.78 7.70 -9.55
C LYS A 58 -7.88 6.20 -9.32
N GLU A 59 -6.81 5.56 -8.83
CA GLU A 59 -6.82 4.13 -8.55
C GLU A 59 -7.72 3.80 -7.36
N LEU A 60 -7.67 4.61 -6.30
CA LEU A 60 -8.50 4.46 -5.11
C LEU A 60 -9.99 4.60 -5.47
N VAL A 61 -10.32 5.53 -6.36
CA VAL A 61 -11.68 5.71 -6.94
C VAL A 61 -12.07 4.48 -7.73
N ALA A 62 -11.26 4.07 -8.71
CA ALA A 62 -11.57 2.92 -9.57
C ALA A 62 -11.68 1.61 -8.77
N THR A 63 -10.95 1.50 -7.67
CA THR A 63 -11.03 0.34 -6.77
C THR A 63 -12.31 0.41 -5.95
N ALA A 64 -12.64 1.57 -5.36
CA ALA A 64 -13.89 1.77 -4.62
C ALA A 64 -15.13 1.48 -5.48
N ASP A 65 -15.13 1.93 -6.74
CA ASP A 65 -16.24 1.71 -7.68
C ASP A 65 -16.37 0.22 -8.07
N ARG A 66 -15.26 -0.54 -8.08
CA ARG A 66 -15.26 -2.00 -8.30
C ARG A 66 -15.67 -2.82 -7.08
N PHE A 67 -15.67 -2.23 -5.88
CA PHE A 67 -16.07 -2.95 -4.67
C PHE A 67 -17.58 -3.04 -4.47
N ASP A 68 -18.36 -2.19 -5.14
CA ASP A 68 -19.82 -2.32 -5.18
C ASP A 68 -20.28 -3.43 -6.15
N ASP A 69 -19.44 -3.82 -7.12
CA ASP A 69 -19.69 -4.92 -8.05
C ASP A 69 -18.81 -6.14 -7.75
N TYR A 70 -19.31 -7.07 -6.93
CA TYR A 70 -18.74 -8.41 -6.86
C TYR A 70 -18.85 -9.08 -8.24
N LEU A 71 -17.74 -9.19 -8.97
CA LEU A 71 -17.61 -10.15 -10.06
C LEU A 71 -16.33 -10.99 -9.90
N PRO A 72 -16.44 -12.33 -9.97
CA PRO A 72 -15.28 -13.20 -10.08
C PRO A 72 -14.65 -12.98 -11.46
N VAL A 73 -13.39 -12.54 -11.49
CA VAL A 73 -12.65 -12.42 -12.76
C VAL A 73 -12.41 -13.83 -13.29
N ASN A 74 -12.93 -14.13 -14.48
CA ASN A 74 -12.78 -15.42 -15.15
C ASN A 74 -11.30 -15.74 -15.41
N GLU A 75 -10.89 -16.92 -14.96
CA GLU A 75 -9.52 -17.46 -14.92
C GLU A 75 -8.84 -17.58 -16.31
N LEU A 76 -9.62 -17.69 -17.38
CA LEU A 76 -9.12 -17.95 -18.75
C LEU A 76 -8.84 -16.70 -19.58
N GLU A 77 -9.43 -15.55 -19.26
CA GLU A 77 -9.27 -14.30 -20.03
C GLU A 77 -7.96 -13.56 -19.64
N PHE A 78 -7.49 -13.78 -18.41
CA PHE A 78 -6.31 -13.15 -17.86
C PHE A 78 -5.01 -13.76 -18.41
N GLU A 79 -4.98 -15.07 -18.65
CA GLU A 79 -3.79 -15.75 -19.21
C GLU A 79 -3.48 -15.36 -20.66
N SER A 80 -4.49 -15.06 -21.48
CA SER A 80 -4.28 -14.61 -22.86
C SER A 80 -3.74 -13.17 -22.93
N GLN A 81 -4.23 -12.27 -22.07
CA GLN A 81 -3.78 -10.87 -22.01
C GLN A 81 -2.36 -10.71 -21.44
N LEU A 82 -1.90 -11.68 -20.62
CA LEU A 82 -0.53 -11.72 -20.11
C LEU A 82 0.50 -12.08 -21.19
N ARG A 83 0.13 -12.82 -22.24
CA ARG A 83 1.07 -13.14 -23.35
C ARG A 83 1.46 -11.91 -24.15
N ASP A 84 0.53 -10.97 -24.33
CA ASP A 84 0.76 -9.77 -25.15
C ASP A 84 1.62 -8.71 -24.44
N CYS A 85 1.70 -8.73 -23.10
CA CYS A 85 2.58 -7.84 -22.33
C CYS A 85 4.07 -8.23 -22.37
N LEU A 86 4.41 -9.39 -22.94
CA LEU A 86 5.71 -10.05 -22.74
C LEU A 86 6.54 -10.24 -24.02
N THR A 87 6.23 -9.56 -25.13
CA THR A 87 7.09 -9.65 -26.33
C THR A 87 8.42 -8.91 -26.10
N PRO A 88 9.57 -9.60 -26.19
CA PRO A 88 10.89 -9.00 -25.97
C PRO A 88 11.28 -8.01 -27.07
N TRP A 89 11.96 -6.93 -26.69
CA TRP A 89 12.69 -6.05 -27.59
C TRP A 89 13.95 -6.78 -28.12
N ASP A 90 14.05 -6.95 -29.44
CA ASP A 90 15.30 -7.38 -30.09
C ASP A 90 16.22 -6.17 -30.29
N ILE A 91 17.33 -6.13 -29.55
CA ILE A 91 18.47 -5.24 -29.85
C ILE A 91 19.51 -6.07 -30.59
N THR A 92 19.83 -5.61 -31.79
CA THR A 92 20.61 -6.28 -32.81
C THR A 92 22.05 -6.55 -32.37
N THR A 93 22.47 -7.81 -32.48
CA THR A 93 23.85 -8.13 -32.86
C THR A 93 23.81 -9.05 -34.08
N SER A 94 24.60 -8.67 -35.07
CA SER A 94 24.70 -9.23 -36.41
C SER A 94 24.94 -10.75 -36.45
N GLY A 95 24.11 -11.48 -37.20
CA GLY A 95 24.52 -12.73 -37.85
C GLY A 95 23.54 -13.91 -37.75
N GLY A 96 22.83 -14.18 -38.86
CA GLY A 96 22.61 -15.53 -39.40
C GLY A 96 21.75 -16.55 -38.64
N HIS A 97 20.51 -16.70 -39.12
CA HIS A 97 19.69 -17.92 -39.18
C HIS A 97 19.40 -18.75 -37.91
N GLY A 98 18.10 -18.72 -37.53
CA GLY A 98 17.34 -19.96 -37.32
C GLY A 98 17.19 -20.47 -35.88
N HIS A 99 15.93 -20.75 -35.53
CA HIS A 99 15.46 -21.66 -34.47
C HIS A 99 15.49 -21.19 -33.00
N HIS A 100 14.27 -21.05 -32.46
CA HIS A 100 13.87 -21.09 -31.05
C HIS A 100 14.68 -20.17 -30.11
N GLY A 101 14.27 -18.90 -30.04
CA GLY A 101 14.88 -17.89 -29.17
C GLY A 101 14.74 -18.22 -27.69
N LYS A 102 15.75 -18.91 -27.14
CA LYS A 102 16.09 -18.82 -25.71
C LYS A 102 16.43 -17.36 -25.43
N HIS A 103 15.69 -16.68 -24.56
CA HIS A 103 16.05 -15.32 -24.11
C HIS A 103 17.47 -15.36 -23.54
N GLY A 104 18.43 -14.84 -24.30
CA GLY A 104 19.83 -14.83 -23.91
C GLY A 104 20.00 -13.90 -22.72
N ARG A 105 20.50 -14.42 -21.60
CA ARG A 105 21.04 -13.58 -20.54
C ARG A 105 22.12 -12.71 -21.16
N THR A 106 22.03 -11.39 -20.97
CA THR A 106 23.15 -10.50 -21.31
C THR A 106 24.27 -10.74 -20.30
N ASN A 107 25.53 -10.61 -20.73
CA ASN A 107 26.67 -10.60 -19.82
C ASN A 107 26.85 -9.24 -19.12
N LEU A 108 25.96 -8.27 -19.40
CA LEU A 108 26.00 -6.93 -18.83
C LEU A 108 25.33 -6.90 -17.46
N THR A 109 25.83 -6.08 -16.55
CA THR A 109 25.19 -5.81 -15.25
C THR A 109 23.94 -4.93 -15.42
N ILE A 110 23.12 -4.80 -14.38
CA ILE A 110 21.98 -3.86 -14.37
C ILE A 110 22.43 -2.44 -14.72
N TYR A 111 23.53 -1.98 -14.11
CA TYR A 111 24.08 -0.66 -14.38
C TYR A 111 24.48 -0.50 -15.86
N GLU A 112 25.21 -1.47 -16.42
CA GLU A 112 25.66 -1.41 -17.81
C GLU A 112 24.49 -1.43 -18.80
N VAL A 113 23.45 -2.20 -18.50
CA VAL A 113 22.21 -2.22 -19.29
C VAL A 113 21.49 -0.87 -19.26
N ILE A 114 21.41 -0.22 -18.09
CA ILE A 114 20.80 1.11 -17.96
C ILE A 114 21.59 2.16 -18.75
N GLN A 115 22.92 2.08 -18.72
CA GLN A 115 23.81 2.98 -19.46
C GLN A 115 23.74 2.78 -20.97
N ALA A 116 23.55 1.55 -21.44
CA ALA A 116 23.48 1.23 -22.87
C ALA A 116 22.14 1.59 -23.52
N SER A 117 21.10 1.88 -22.74
CA SER A 117 19.74 2.10 -23.25
C SER A 117 19.45 3.58 -23.58
N ASN A 118 18.91 3.80 -24.78
CA ASN A 118 18.51 5.14 -25.25
C ASN A 118 17.27 5.72 -24.56
N TYR A 119 16.53 4.91 -23.80
CA TYR A 119 15.28 5.31 -23.13
C TYR A 119 15.43 5.53 -21.62
N THR A 120 16.65 5.39 -21.11
CA THR A 120 16.99 5.47 -19.68
C THR A 120 18.11 6.45 -19.43
N GLN A 121 18.34 7.39 -20.35
CA GLN A 121 19.48 8.31 -20.30
C GLN A 121 19.43 9.25 -19.09
N LYS A 122 18.23 9.68 -18.68
CA LYS A 122 18.03 10.57 -17.53
C LYS A 122 18.36 9.84 -16.22
N ILE A 123 17.85 8.62 -16.03
CA ILE A 123 18.15 7.81 -14.84
C ILE A 123 19.60 7.33 -14.81
N ALA A 124 20.20 7.02 -15.97
CA ALA A 124 21.62 6.64 -16.06
C ALA A 124 22.52 7.77 -15.53
N LYS A 125 22.33 9.00 -16.04
CA LYS A 125 23.04 10.20 -15.57
C LYS A 125 22.80 10.48 -14.09
N LEU A 126 21.59 10.20 -13.60
CA LEU A 126 21.26 10.35 -12.19
C LEU A 126 22.10 9.39 -11.33
N ILE A 127 22.14 8.10 -11.70
CA ILE A 127 22.84 7.05 -10.96
C ILE A 127 24.34 7.36 -10.85
N ASP A 128 24.96 7.91 -11.90
CA ASP A 128 26.39 8.24 -11.93
C ASP A 128 26.82 9.21 -10.81
N GLU A 129 25.90 10.02 -10.27
CA GLU A 129 26.20 10.92 -9.15
C GLU A 129 26.25 10.22 -7.77
N TYR A 130 25.90 8.93 -7.71
CA TYR A 130 25.76 8.14 -6.48
C TYR A 130 26.60 6.85 -6.54
N PRO A 131 27.90 6.92 -6.14
CA PRO A 131 28.84 5.80 -6.23
C PRO A 131 28.36 4.51 -5.55
N ASP A 132 27.64 4.61 -4.43
CA ASP A 132 27.13 3.45 -3.69
C ASP A 132 26.02 2.72 -4.45
N ILE A 133 25.19 3.46 -5.20
CA ILE A 133 24.18 2.89 -6.10
C ILE A 133 24.88 2.24 -7.31
N VAL A 134 25.86 2.92 -7.93
CA VAL A 134 26.65 2.36 -9.03
C VAL A 134 27.32 1.05 -8.62
N LYS A 135 27.95 1.03 -7.44
CA LYS A 135 28.59 -0.16 -6.88
C LYS A 135 27.59 -1.29 -6.69
N THR A 136 26.42 -1.00 -6.14
CA THR A 136 25.35 -1.99 -5.93
C THR A 136 24.87 -2.59 -7.25
N LEU A 137 24.60 -1.75 -8.25
CA LEU A 137 24.06 -2.17 -9.55
C LEU A 137 25.08 -2.85 -10.47
N ASN A 138 26.38 -2.65 -10.22
CA ASN A 138 27.46 -3.37 -10.90
C ASN A 138 27.91 -4.64 -10.16
N SER A 139 27.59 -4.79 -8.87
CA SER A 139 28.04 -5.95 -8.10
C SER A 139 27.39 -7.23 -8.62
N THR A 140 28.22 -8.26 -8.81
CA THR A 140 27.78 -9.63 -9.15
C THR A 140 27.74 -10.56 -7.94
N GLU A 141 27.98 -10.03 -6.74
CA GLU A 141 27.97 -10.80 -5.48
C GLU A 141 26.56 -11.25 -5.07
N ALA A 142 25.55 -10.49 -5.49
CA ALA A 142 24.14 -10.77 -5.20
C ALA A 142 23.27 -10.42 -6.42
N ASN A 143 22.10 -11.05 -6.49
CA ASN A 143 21.10 -10.72 -7.50
C ASN A 143 20.25 -9.54 -7.03
N TYR A 144 19.95 -8.62 -7.94
CA TYR A 144 19.04 -7.50 -7.72
C TYR A 144 17.92 -7.47 -8.74
N THR A 145 16.85 -6.76 -8.41
CA THR A 145 15.83 -6.36 -9.36
C THR A 145 15.69 -4.86 -9.31
N MET A 146 15.79 -4.19 -10.45
CA MET A 146 15.62 -2.73 -10.51
C MET A 146 14.40 -2.37 -11.34
N PHE A 147 13.53 -1.54 -10.77
CA PHE A 147 12.49 -0.86 -11.53
C PHE A 147 13.09 0.43 -12.10
N VAL A 148 13.31 0.49 -13.41
CA VAL A 148 14.06 1.56 -14.08
C VAL A 148 13.08 2.56 -14.69
N PRO A 149 13.00 3.81 -14.19
CA PRO A 149 12.16 4.83 -14.83
C PRO A 149 12.65 5.11 -16.25
N THR A 150 11.73 5.11 -17.21
CA THR A 150 12.01 5.58 -18.58
C THR A 150 12.21 7.09 -18.61
N ASP A 151 12.80 7.61 -19.67
CA ASP A 151 12.99 9.05 -19.83
C ASP A 151 11.65 9.81 -19.85
N ASN A 152 10.58 9.17 -20.35
CA ASN A 152 9.21 9.70 -20.30
C ASN A 152 8.66 9.76 -18.87
N ALA A 153 9.12 8.89 -17.96
CA ALA A 153 8.73 8.95 -16.55
C ALA A 153 9.16 10.27 -15.90
N PHE A 154 10.26 10.87 -16.38
CA PHE A 154 10.74 12.17 -15.90
C PHE A 154 9.91 13.35 -16.42
N GLU A 155 9.11 13.16 -17.46
CA GLU A 155 8.25 14.21 -18.02
C GLU A 155 6.98 14.42 -17.22
N LYS A 156 6.56 13.41 -16.46
CA LYS A 156 5.39 13.49 -15.55
C LYS A 156 5.64 14.36 -14.32
N ILE A 157 6.84 14.92 -14.19
CA ILE A 157 7.26 15.61 -12.99
C ILE A 157 7.16 17.12 -13.24
N PRO A 158 6.35 17.85 -12.44
CA PRO A 158 6.13 19.27 -12.68
C PRO A 158 7.41 20.09 -12.54
N GLU A 159 7.51 21.17 -13.33
CA GLU A 159 8.74 21.97 -13.51
C GLU A 159 9.07 22.91 -12.34
N HIS A 160 8.51 22.68 -11.15
CA HIS A 160 8.43 23.72 -10.10
C HIS A 160 9.05 23.31 -8.76
N HIS A 161 10.24 22.69 -8.76
CA HIS A 161 10.92 22.40 -7.50
C HIS A 161 12.39 22.77 -7.49
N LYS A 162 12.88 23.15 -6.30
CA LYS A 162 14.30 23.23 -5.99
C LYS A 162 14.87 21.82 -6.01
N LYS A 163 16.11 21.64 -6.53
CA LYS A 163 16.85 20.37 -6.44
C LYS A 163 16.74 19.78 -5.02
N PRO A 164 16.18 18.56 -4.87
CA PRO A 164 16.10 17.92 -3.56
C PRO A 164 17.48 17.67 -2.94
N PRO A 165 17.57 17.51 -1.61
CA PRO A 165 18.81 17.13 -0.95
C PRO A 165 19.38 15.84 -1.53
N LYS A 166 20.72 15.73 -1.62
CA LYS A 166 21.41 14.56 -2.17
C LYS A 166 20.95 13.25 -1.49
N GLU A 167 20.82 13.27 -0.16
CA GLU A 167 20.35 12.12 0.63
C GLU A 167 18.95 11.63 0.22
N TYR A 168 18.05 12.55 -0.15
CA TYR A 168 16.72 12.18 -0.61
C TYR A 168 16.75 11.48 -1.96
N ILE A 169 17.61 11.97 -2.87
CA ILE A 169 17.77 11.38 -4.21
C ILE A 169 18.41 10.00 -4.12
N GLU A 170 19.41 9.83 -3.25
CA GLU A 170 20.01 8.53 -2.98
C GLU A 170 18.98 7.53 -2.46
N LYS A 171 18.16 7.95 -1.49
CA LYS A 171 17.05 7.14 -0.96
C LYS A 171 16.02 6.81 -2.03
N LEU A 172 15.71 7.76 -2.93
CA LEU A 172 14.81 7.55 -4.07
C LEU A 172 15.39 6.49 -5.02
N LEU A 173 16.68 6.55 -5.35
CA LEU A 173 17.35 5.54 -6.18
C LEU A 173 17.33 4.18 -5.52
N ALA A 174 17.69 4.10 -4.24
CA ALA A 174 17.64 2.86 -3.46
C ALA A 174 16.23 2.25 -3.39
N TYR A 175 15.18 3.09 -3.42
CA TYR A 175 13.79 2.64 -3.42
C TYR A 175 13.35 1.94 -4.72
N HIS A 176 14.06 2.19 -5.83
CA HIS A 176 13.85 1.48 -7.09
C HIS A 176 14.55 0.12 -7.15
N VAL A 177 15.40 -0.19 -6.16
CA VAL A 177 16.20 -1.41 -6.11
C VAL A 177 15.62 -2.37 -5.08
N VAL A 178 15.28 -3.56 -5.55
CA VAL A 178 14.78 -4.69 -4.77
C VAL A 178 15.91 -5.72 -4.66
N PRO A 179 16.34 -6.10 -3.44
CA PRO A 179 17.31 -7.19 -3.27
C PRO A 179 16.67 -8.52 -3.67
N GLY A 180 17.34 -9.29 -4.52
CA GLY A 180 16.90 -10.58 -5.03
C GLY A 180 16.46 -10.58 -6.49
N PHE A 181 16.24 -11.78 -7.02
CA PHE A 181 15.84 -12.00 -8.42
C PHE A 181 14.31 -12.12 -8.54
N TYR A 182 13.67 -11.11 -9.11
CA TYR A 182 12.21 -11.01 -9.30
C TYR A 182 11.89 -10.81 -10.78
N PRO A 183 11.78 -11.89 -11.57
CA PRO A 183 11.19 -11.81 -12.90
C PRO A 183 9.70 -11.46 -12.78
N ALA A 184 9.11 -10.98 -13.88
CA ALA A 184 7.71 -10.54 -13.92
C ALA A 184 6.74 -11.60 -13.39
N GLY A 185 6.97 -12.89 -13.68
CA GLY A 185 6.17 -13.99 -13.15
C GLY A 185 6.19 -14.09 -11.62
N ARG A 186 7.33 -13.79 -10.98
CA ARG A 186 7.43 -13.74 -9.50
C ARG A 186 6.77 -12.48 -8.96
N ILE A 187 6.96 -11.34 -9.63
CA ILE A 187 6.33 -10.06 -9.26
C ILE A 187 4.81 -10.19 -9.28
N LEU A 188 4.23 -10.86 -10.28
CA LEU A 188 2.78 -11.08 -10.40
C LEU A 188 2.18 -11.84 -9.21
N LEU A 189 2.99 -12.66 -8.53
CA LEU A 189 2.56 -13.45 -7.37
C LEU A 189 2.80 -12.74 -6.03
N SER A 190 3.52 -11.62 -6.03
CA SER A 190 3.82 -10.82 -4.83
C SER A 190 2.78 -9.70 -4.66
N GLN A 191 2.43 -9.39 -3.42
CA GLN A 191 1.65 -8.19 -3.08
C GLN A 191 2.56 -7.03 -2.71
N THR A 192 3.73 -7.33 -2.13
CA THR A 192 4.74 -6.34 -1.82
C THR A 192 6.16 -6.85 -2.06
N LEU A 193 7.12 -5.95 -2.29
CA LEU A 193 8.53 -6.27 -2.49
C LEU A 193 9.41 -5.43 -1.57
N PRO A 194 10.38 -6.00 -0.84
CA PRO A 194 11.31 -5.21 -0.04
C PRO A 194 12.23 -4.38 -0.95
N THR A 195 12.64 -3.20 -0.49
CA THR A 195 13.63 -2.35 -1.18
C THR A 195 14.93 -2.27 -0.40
N LEU A 196 15.95 -1.61 -0.94
CA LEU A 196 17.17 -1.30 -0.19
C LEU A 196 16.99 -0.19 0.85
N VAL A 197 15.86 0.52 0.85
CA VAL A 197 15.60 1.58 1.82
C VAL A 197 15.22 0.98 3.17
N LYS A 198 15.97 1.34 4.21
CA LYS A 198 15.59 1.08 5.60
C LYS A 198 14.98 2.33 6.23
N GLU A 199 14.00 2.14 7.09
CA GLU A 199 13.35 3.23 7.82
C GLU A 199 13.40 2.98 9.32
N GLU A 200 13.97 3.93 10.07
CA GLU A 200 13.93 3.91 11.53
C GLU A 200 12.48 3.91 12.06
N ALA A 201 11.57 4.59 11.36
CA ALA A 201 10.15 4.62 11.69
C ALA A 201 9.44 3.27 11.43
N LEU A 202 10.08 2.32 10.74
CA LEU A 202 9.67 0.92 10.60
C LEU A 202 10.47 -0.02 11.53
N GLY A 203 11.14 0.51 12.56
CA GLY A 203 12.00 -0.29 13.43
C GLY A 203 13.28 -0.78 12.76
N GLY A 204 13.78 -0.05 11.76
CA GLY A 204 14.98 -0.43 10.98
C GLY A 204 14.72 -1.45 9.87
N ASN A 205 13.45 -1.85 9.68
CA ASN A 205 13.05 -2.75 8.59
C ASN A 205 13.08 -2.06 7.22
N THR A 206 13.08 -2.87 6.16
CA THR A 206 13.09 -2.38 4.78
C THR A 206 11.71 -1.84 4.38
N GLN A 207 11.69 -0.64 3.81
CA GLN A 207 10.53 -0.11 3.13
C GLN A 207 10.18 -1.00 1.95
N ARG A 208 8.88 -1.18 1.70
CA ARG A 208 8.37 -2.07 0.66
C ARG A 208 7.68 -1.29 -0.45
N LEU A 209 7.72 -1.86 -1.66
CA LEU A 209 6.88 -1.48 -2.79
C LEU A 209 5.59 -2.28 -2.73
N ARG A 210 4.46 -1.63 -3.00
CA ARG A 210 3.21 -2.32 -3.26
C ARG A 210 3.17 -2.77 -4.72
N VAL A 211 2.76 -4.00 -4.97
CA VAL A 211 2.58 -4.58 -6.29
C VAL A 211 1.11 -4.93 -6.50
N ARG A 212 0.56 -4.59 -7.66
CA ARG A 212 -0.76 -5.05 -8.06
C ARG A 212 -0.77 -5.42 -9.53
N ALA A 213 -1.08 -6.69 -9.81
CA ALA A 213 -1.40 -7.16 -11.15
C ALA A 213 -2.85 -6.81 -11.49
N GLY A 214 -3.09 -6.35 -12.72
CA GLY A 214 -4.42 -6.16 -13.27
C GLY A 214 -4.42 -6.30 -14.80
N LEU A 215 -5.59 -6.16 -15.41
CA LEU A 215 -5.78 -6.30 -16.87
C LEU A 215 -4.86 -5.39 -17.69
N LEU A 216 -4.49 -4.24 -17.14
CA LEU A 216 -3.64 -3.24 -17.81
C LEU A 216 -2.14 -3.43 -17.51
N GLY A 217 -1.73 -4.55 -16.90
CA GLY A 217 -0.36 -4.87 -16.52
C GLY A 217 -0.08 -4.74 -15.01
N ILE A 218 1.20 -4.77 -14.67
CA ILE A 218 1.68 -4.67 -13.28
C ILE A 218 1.81 -3.20 -12.89
N LYS A 219 1.20 -2.83 -11.75
CA LYS A 219 1.36 -1.52 -11.12
C LYS A 219 2.18 -1.63 -9.84
N ILE A 220 3.09 -0.69 -9.66
CA ILE A 220 3.91 -0.48 -8.48
C ILE A 220 3.43 0.79 -7.77
N ASN A 221 3.23 0.72 -6.45
CA ASN A 221 2.75 1.82 -5.60
C ASN A 221 1.49 2.52 -6.13
N PHE A 222 0.54 1.78 -6.71
CA PHE A 222 -0.71 2.27 -7.33
C PHE A 222 -0.56 3.04 -8.64
N TYR A 223 0.50 3.83 -8.82
CA TYR A 223 0.58 4.79 -9.92
C TYR A 223 1.60 4.44 -11.01
N SER A 224 2.66 3.70 -10.69
CA SER A 224 3.73 3.40 -11.64
C SER A 224 3.44 2.11 -12.37
N LYS A 225 3.38 2.13 -13.71
CA LYS A 225 3.13 0.93 -14.51
C LYS A 225 4.46 0.37 -15.02
N VAL A 226 4.61 -0.95 -14.93
CA VAL A 226 5.67 -1.67 -15.65
C VAL A 226 5.31 -1.67 -17.14
N VAL A 227 6.13 -0.99 -17.95
CA VAL A 227 5.91 -0.82 -19.40
C VAL A 227 6.75 -1.77 -20.24
N ALA A 228 7.87 -2.25 -19.70
CA ALA A 228 8.63 -3.37 -20.23
C ALA A 228 9.25 -4.14 -19.08
N GLY A 229 9.34 -5.47 -19.17
CA GLY A 229 9.85 -6.29 -18.07
C GLY A 229 10.78 -7.40 -18.55
N ASN A 230 11.34 -8.14 -17.60
CA ASN A 230 12.21 -9.29 -17.83
C ASN A 230 13.49 -8.99 -18.63
N LEU A 231 14.10 -7.83 -18.41
CA LEU A 231 15.43 -7.55 -18.94
C LEU A 231 16.47 -8.25 -18.07
N TYR A 232 16.87 -9.45 -18.49
CA TYR A 232 17.81 -10.29 -17.74
C TYR A 232 19.26 -9.80 -17.88
N THR A 233 19.92 -9.64 -16.75
CA THR A 233 21.30 -9.14 -16.64
C THR A 233 22.19 -10.18 -15.95
N ALA A 234 23.50 -9.93 -15.94
CA ALA A 234 24.48 -10.80 -15.29
C ALA A 234 24.27 -10.91 -13.77
N ASN A 235 23.68 -9.89 -13.14
CA ASN A 235 23.46 -9.78 -11.70
C ASN A 235 22.00 -9.53 -11.32
N GLY A 236 21.02 -9.88 -12.18
CA GLY A 236 19.62 -9.61 -11.85
C GLY A 236 18.63 -9.49 -13.01
N VAL A 237 17.60 -8.68 -12.76
CA VAL A 237 16.54 -8.32 -13.72
C VAL A 237 16.26 -6.84 -13.64
N ALA A 238 16.02 -6.18 -14.78
CA ALA A 238 15.47 -4.84 -14.83
C ALA A 238 14.04 -4.85 -15.41
N HIS A 239 13.21 -3.95 -14.91
CA HIS A 239 11.85 -3.70 -15.43
C HIS A 239 11.67 -2.21 -15.66
N ALA A 240 11.38 -1.79 -16.88
CA ALA A 240 11.13 -0.40 -17.20
C ALA A 240 9.75 0.04 -16.65
N ILE A 241 9.72 1.21 -16.00
CA ILE A 241 8.50 1.78 -15.43
C ILE A 241 8.23 3.18 -15.97
N ASP A 242 6.97 3.57 -15.99
CA ASP A 242 6.53 4.85 -16.57
C ASP A 242 6.49 6.03 -15.58
N SER A 243 6.84 5.80 -14.31
CA SER A 243 6.77 6.81 -13.24
C SER A 243 7.81 6.53 -12.17
N LEU A 244 8.47 7.57 -11.64
CA LEU A 244 9.44 7.41 -10.55
C LEU A 244 8.78 6.90 -9.26
N LEU A 245 9.39 5.91 -8.63
CA LEU A 245 9.02 5.42 -7.32
C LEU A 245 9.51 6.39 -6.24
N VAL A 246 8.59 6.93 -5.47
CA VAL A 246 8.87 7.89 -4.40
C VAL A 246 8.73 7.19 -3.05
N PRO A 247 9.75 7.23 -2.17
CA PRO A 247 9.62 6.73 -0.82
C PRO A 247 8.38 7.35 -0.14
N PRO A 248 7.53 6.54 0.50
CA PRO A 248 6.26 7.04 0.98
C PRO A 248 6.47 7.98 2.18
N PRO A 249 5.51 8.88 2.44
CA PRO A 249 5.53 9.75 3.60
C PRO A 249 4.95 9.02 4.82
N HIS A 250 4.89 9.70 5.97
CA HIS A 250 4.17 9.20 7.15
C HIS A 250 2.66 9.03 6.88
N SER A 251 2.04 8.06 7.56
CA SER A 251 0.63 7.71 7.36
C SER A 251 -0.32 8.92 7.47
N ALA A 252 -0.10 9.80 8.45
CA ALA A 252 -0.92 11.01 8.63
C ALA A 252 -0.93 11.89 7.36
N LYS A 253 0.23 12.10 6.73
CA LYS A 253 0.31 12.87 5.49
C LYS A 253 -0.44 12.18 4.35
N ILE A 254 -0.35 10.85 4.23
CA ILE A 254 -1.12 10.09 3.22
C ILE A 254 -2.61 10.34 3.39
N ILE A 255 -3.14 10.22 4.61
CA ILE A 255 -4.58 10.36 4.87
C ILE A 255 -5.06 11.78 4.50
N HIS A 256 -4.29 12.81 4.84
CA HIS A 256 -4.60 14.21 4.53
C HIS A 256 -4.61 14.51 3.03
N LEU A 257 -3.96 13.69 2.21
CA LEU A 257 -3.97 13.85 0.75
C LEU A 257 -5.28 13.38 0.09
N PHE A 258 -6.08 12.56 0.78
CA PHE A 258 -7.35 12.02 0.25
C PHE A 258 -8.56 12.38 1.11
N PRO A 259 -8.82 13.68 1.36
CA PRO A 259 -9.92 14.11 2.22
C PRO A 259 -11.30 13.70 1.67
N ALA A 260 -11.45 13.58 0.35
CA ALA A 260 -12.70 13.11 -0.26
C ALA A 260 -13.10 11.68 0.17
N ARG A 261 -12.12 10.87 0.61
CA ARG A 261 -12.33 9.48 1.04
C ARG A 261 -12.28 9.30 2.55
N PHE A 262 -11.59 10.19 3.26
CA PHE A 262 -11.31 10.07 4.69
C PHE A 262 -11.74 11.28 5.53
N SER A 263 -12.55 12.20 5.00
CA SER A 263 -13.00 13.41 5.74
C SER A 263 -13.66 13.09 7.08
N THR A 264 -14.48 12.04 7.19
CA THR A 264 -15.10 11.67 8.47
C THR A 264 -14.07 11.16 9.48
N PHE A 265 -13.07 10.39 9.03
CA PHE A 265 -11.95 9.96 9.88
C PHE A 265 -11.09 11.17 10.32
N LEU A 266 -10.77 12.08 9.39
CA LEU A 266 -10.00 13.30 9.69
C LEU A 266 -10.73 14.18 10.72
N LEU A 267 -12.04 14.35 10.56
CA LEU A 267 -12.88 15.04 11.56
C LEU A 267 -12.84 14.34 12.92
N ALA A 268 -12.91 13.00 12.93
CA ALA A 268 -12.85 12.22 14.15
C ALA A 268 -11.50 12.38 14.86
N ALA A 269 -10.42 12.34 14.10
CA ALA A 269 -9.06 12.49 14.61
C ALA A 269 -8.82 13.89 15.19
N GLU A 270 -9.31 14.94 14.53
CA GLU A 270 -9.23 16.32 15.03
C GLU A 270 -10.08 16.53 16.28
N THR A 271 -11.32 16.04 16.27
CA THR A 271 -12.27 16.19 17.39
C THR A 271 -11.77 15.52 18.66
N THR A 272 -11.17 14.34 18.53
CA THR A 272 -10.63 13.55 19.65
C THR A 272 -9.19 13.94 20.01
N LYS A 273 -8.54 14.76 19.18
CA LYS A 273 -7.12 15.12 19.27
C LYS A 273 -6.16 13.93 19.24
N ILE A 274 -6.62 12.75 18.81
CA ILE A 274 -5.82 11.52 18.81
C ILE A 274 -4.55 11.67 17.95
N GLY A 275 -4.60 12.44 16.85
CA GLY A 275 -3.42 12.69 16.02
C GLY A 275 -2.25 13.26 16.81
N LYS A 276 -2.51 14.23 17.69
CA LYS A 276 -1.48 14.86 18.56
C LYS A 276 -0.97 13.91 19.64
N GLU A 277 -1.77 12.93 20.05
CA GLU A 277 -1.33 11.88 20.97
C GLU A 277 -0.42 10.89 20.25
N LEU A 278 -0.81 10.44 19.06
CA LEU A 278 -0.02 9.53 18.23
C LEU A 278 1.33 10.13 17.83
N GLU A 279 1.40 11.43 17.55
CA GLU A 279 2.66 12.11 17.23
C GLU A 279 3.67 12.10 18.39
N LYS A 280 3.20 12.04 19.64
CA LYS A 280 4.06 11.95 20.82
C LYS A 280 4.58 10.53 21.04
N LEU A 281 3.88 9.54 20.49
CA LEU A 281 4.26 8.14 20.59
C LEU A 281 5.27 7.83 19.48
N LYS A 282 6.46 7.37 19.89
CA LYS A 282 7.44 6.85 18.94
C LYS A 282 7.13 5.39 18.67
N PHE A 283 6.66 5.10 17.46
CA PHE A 283 6.42 3.73 17.02
C PHE A 283 7.58 3.21 16.18
N ALA A 284 7.89 1.92 16.36
CA ALA A 284 8.79 1.16 15.50
C ALA A 284 7.94 0.34 14.51
N GLY A 285 7.27 1.03 13.58
CA GLY A 285 6.27 0.44 12.68
C GLY A 285 4.82 0.58 13.19
N SER A 286 3.86 0.51 12.27
CA SER A 286 2.43 0.53 12.60
C SER A 286 1.58 -0.12 11.51
N THR A 287 0.43 -0.64 11.92
CA THR A 287 -0.64 -1.08 11.02
C THR A 287 -1.88 -0.24 11.31
N LEU A 288 -2.30 0.57 10.33
CA LEU A 288 -3.49 1.41 10.46
C LEU A 288 -4.63 0.82 9.64
N PHE A 289 -5.70 0.42 10.32
CA PHE A 289 -6.95 0.09 9.64
C PHE A 289 -7.76 1.38 9.47
N LEU A 290 -7.76 1.96 8.28
CA LEU A 290 -8.33 3.28 8.03
C LEU A 290 -9.79 3.16 7.55
N PRO A 291 -10.79 3.56 8.37
CA PRO A 291 -12.18 3.54 7.92
C PRO A 291 -12.44 4.65 6.90
N SER A 292 -13.07 4.28 5.78
CA SER A 292 -13.51 5.25 4.76
C SER A 292 -14.74 6.04 5.21
N ASN A 293 -15.08 7.10 4.47
CA ASN A 293 -16.35 7.82 4.65
C ASN A 293 -17.57 6.88 4.54
N LEU A 294 -17.50 5.87 3.67
CA LEU A 294 -18.54 4.84 3.54
C LEU A 294 -18.64 3.97 4.79
N ALA A 295 -17.50 3.64 5.42
CA ALA A 295 -17.47 2.87 6.66
C ALA A 295 -18.22 3.59 7.78
N PHE A 296 -18.00 4.91 7.95
CA PHE A 296 -18.77 5.71 8.89
C PHE A 296 -20.24 5.82 8.50
N LYS A 297 -20.56 5.96 7.20
CA LYS A 297 -21.96 5.96 6.75
C LYS A 297 -22.69 4.68 7.14
N LYS A 298 -22.04 3.52 6.99
CA LYS A 298 -22.58 2.20 7.38
C LYS A 298 -22.77 2.04 8.89
N LEU A 299 -21.97 2.74 9.71
CA LEU A 299 -22.17 2.76 11.16
C LEU A 299 -23.55 3.29 11.58
N GLY A 300 -24.16 4.13 10.73
CA GLY A 300 -25.52 4.64 10.92
C GLY A 300 -25.58 6.06 11.50
N PRO A 301 -26.65 6.82 11.18
CA PRO A 301 -26.75 8.22 11.57
C PRO A 301 -26.86 8.42 13.09
N ARG A 302 -27.52 7.50 13.81
CA ARG A 302 -27.66 7.56 15.28
C ARG A 302 -26.33 7.42 16.00
N ALA A 303 -25.56 6.37 15.66
CA ALA A 303 -24.23 6.15 16.21
C ALA A 303 -23.27 7.30 15.87
N ASN A 304 -23.28 7.80 14.62
CA ASN A 304 -22.48 8.96 14.25
C ASN A 304 -22.89 10.22 15.02
N ALA A 305 -24.18 10.51 15.16
CA ALA A 305 -24.64 11.66 15.94
C ALA A 305 -24.17 11.57 17.39
N PHE A 306 -24.26 10.40 18.01
CA PHE A 306 -23.74 10.19 19.37
C PHE A 306 -22.23 10.46 19.45
N LEU A 307 -21.44 9.80 18.58
CA LEU A 307 -19.97 9.85 18.60
C LEU A 307 -19.40 11.25 18.35
N PHE A 308 -20.00 12.03 17.45
CA PHE A 308 -19.47 13.33 17.03
C PHE A 308 -20.07 14.52 17.80
N ASN A 309 -21.32 14.43 18.28
CA ASN A 309 -22.04 15.59 18.80
C ASN A 309 -22.20 15.63 20.32
N THR A 310 -21.73 14.62 21.05
CA THR A 310 -21.84 14.58 22.52
C THR A 310 -20.46 14.49 23.17
N GLU A 311 -20.23 15.19 24.29
CA GLU A 311 -18.95 15.09 25.02
C GLU A 311 -18.67 13.66 25.48
N LYS A 312 -19.72 12.96 25.94
CA LYS A 312 -19.65 11.53 26.25
C LYS A 312 -19.20 10.73 25.02
N GLY A 313 -19.87 10.91 23.88
CA GLY A 313 -19.58 10.22 22.62
C GLY A 313 -18.18 10.45 22.07
N LYS A 314 -17.59 11.64 22.28
CA LYS A 314 -16.19 11.90 21.90
C LYS A 314 -15.20 10.97 22.60
N GLY A 315 -15.47 10.59 23.85
CA GLY A 315 -14.69 9.58 24.57
C GLY A 315 -14.74 8.20 23.90
N TYR A 316 -15.94 7.77 23.51
CA TYR A 316 -16.13 6.52 22.74
C TYR A 316 -15.49 6.61 21.36
N LEU A 317 -15.58 7.76 20.68
CA LEU A 317 -14.94 7.98 19.39
C LEU A 317 -13.42 7.87 19.51
N LYS A 318 -12.81 8.42 20.56
CA LYS A 318 -11.37 8.28 20.81
C LYS A 318 -10.98 6.81 21.02
N ALA A 319 -11.73 6.07 21.85
CA ALA A 319 -11.51 4.64 22.08
C ALA A 319 -11.64 3.82 20.78
N LEU A 320 -12.65 4.12 19.97
CA LEU A 320 -12.86 3.52 18.66
C LEU A 320 -11.67 3.78 17.73
N LEU A 321 -11.16 5.02 17.65
CA LEU A 321 -9.99 5.33 16.83
C LEU A 321 -8.72 4.63 17.32
N LYS A 322 -8.52 4.51 18.65
CA LYS A 322 -7.41 3.71 19.23
C LYS A 322 -7.45 2.26 18.76
N TYR A 323 -8.66 1.66 18.68
CA TYR A 323 -8.81 0.29 18.19
C TYR A 323 -8.38 0.11 16.73
N HIS A 324 -8.42 1.16 15.90
CA HIS A 324 -8.00 1.09 14.51
C HIS A 324 -6.47 1.18 14.31
N VAL A 325 -5.71 1.44 15.37
CA VAL A 325 -4.26 1.66 15.32
C VAL A 325 -3.53 0.53 16.03
N VAL A 326 -2.66 -0.16 15.30
CA VAL A 326 -1.71 -1.14 15.84
C VAL A 326 -0.34 -0.47 15.89
N ALA A 327 0.29 -0.51 17.05
CA ALA A 327 1.59 0.13 17.30
C ALA A 327 2.71 -0.91 17.37
N ASN A 328 3.88 -0.57 16.80
CA ASN A 328 5.11 -1.39 16.80
C ASN A 328 5.01 -2.71 16.03
N GLU A 329 3.94 -2.93 15.27
CA GLU A 329 3.77 -4.09 14.40
C GLU A 329 3.21 -3.64 13.05
N THR A 330 3.86 -4.07 11.97
CA THR A 330 3.48 -3.74 10.58
C THR A 330 3.12 -5.02 9.83
N LEU A 331 1.83 -5.19 9.52
CA LEU A 331 1.33 -6.34 8.77
C LEU A 331 0.99 -5.94 7.35
N TYR A 332 1.84 -6.29 6.39
CA TYR A 332 1.48 -6.32 4.98
C TYR A 332 0.69 -7.60 4.69
N SER A 333 0.01 -7.66 3.55
CA SER A 333 -0.74 -8.85 3.15
C SER A 333 0.16 -10.08 2.91
N ASP A 334 1.44 -9.89 2.58
CA ASP A 334 2.40 -10.97 2.32
C ASP A 334 3.72 -10.84 3.10
N ALA A 335 3.75 -9.98 4.13
CA ALA A 335 4.92 -9.80 4.99
C ALA A 335 4.52 -9.24 6.36
N TYR A 336 5.28 -9.57 7.41
CA TYR A 336 4.99 -9.12 8.76
C TYR A 336 6.25 -8.68 9.50
N TYR A 337 6.26 -7.44 9.95
CA TYR A 337 7.30 -6.86 10.80
C TYR A 337 6.75 -6.68 12.21
N GLY A 338 6.87 -7.72 13.04
CA GLY A 338 6.46 -7.69 14.43
C GLY A 338 7.16 -8.78 15.22
N LYS A 339 6.76 -8.98 16.47
CA LYS A 339 7.26 -10.14 17.23
C LYS A 339 6.60 -11.40 16.68
N PRO A 340 7.34 -12.50 16.44
CA PRO A 340 6.73 -13.78 16.15
C PRO A 340 5.80 -14.14 17.32
N SER A 341 4.50 -14.11 17.12
CA SER A 341 3.53 -14.64 18.08
C SER A 341 3.41 -16.15 17.87
N ALA A 342 3.06 -16.88 18.93
CA ALA A 342 2.91 -18.33 18.86
C ALA A 342 1.88 -18.70 17.77
N GLY A 343 2.33 -19.36 16.70
CA GLY A 343 1.50 -19.75 15.56
C GLY A 343 1.79 -19.01 14.25
N ILE A 344 2.61 -17.94 14.29
CA ILE A 344 3.19 -17.35 13.09
C ILE A 344 4.39 -18.21 12.66
N ASP A 345 4.29 -18.89 11.51
CA ASP A 345 5.45 -19.50 10.86
C ASP A 345 6.48 -18.38 10.61
N GLU A 346 7.73 -18.58 11.04
CA GLU A 346 8.83 -17.63 10.91
C GLU A 346 9.06 -17.16 9.45
N ASN A 347 8.42 -17.82 8.47
CA ASN A 347 8.42 -17.47 7.05
C ASN A 347 7.05 -17.01 6.50
N ILE A 348 6.45 -15.93 7.04
CA ILE A 348 5.31 -15.25 6.37
C ILE A 348 5.70 -14.77 4.97
N ASP A 349 6.98 -14.41 4.75
CA ASP A 349 7.48 -13.70 3.57
C ASP A 349 7.39 -14.45 2.22
N ALA A 350 6.88 -15.70 2.14
CA ALA A 350 7.13 -16.49 0.93
C ALA A 350 6.18 -17.65 0.59
N ARG A 351 4.95 -17.72 1.10
CA ARG A 351 4.04 -18.81 0.67
C ARG A 351 2.86 -18.31 -0.18
N PRO A 352 2.99 -18.34 -1.52
CA PRO A 352 1.83 -18.40 -2.40
C PRO A 352 0.94 -19.57 -1.98
N GLY A 353 -0.34 -19.32 -1.71
CA GLY A 353 -1.30 -20.38 -1.32
C GLY A 353 -1.57 -20.54 0.17
N GLY A 354 -1.14 -19.60 1.02
CA GLY A 354 -1.33 -19.68 2.48
C GLY A 354 -2.63 -19.03 2.98
N HIS A 355 -3.24 -19.65 4.00
CA HIS A 355 -4.12 -18.97 4.93
C HIS A 355 -3.35 -18.79 6.24
N TYR A 356 -3.26 -17.57 6.75
CA TYR A 356 -2.66 -17.32 8.05
C TYR A 356 -3.47 -16.30 8.85
N HIS A 357 -3.36 -16.42 10.17
CA HIS A 357 -4.10 -15.63 11.13
C HIS A 357 -3.10 -14.88 12.02
N VAL A 358 -3.36 -13.61 12.28
CA VAL A 358 -2.55 -12.77 13.16
C VAL A 358 -3.46 -11.96 14.08
N ASP A 359 -3.19 -12.05 15.38
CA ASP A 359 -3.77 -11.15 16.37
C ASP A 359 -2.82 -9.97 16.59
N LEU A 360 -3.26 -8.77 16.19
CA LEU A 360 -2.48 -7.54 16.30
C LEU A 360 -2.90 -6.73 17.53
N PRO A 361 -1.98 -6.35 18.43
CA PRO A 361 -2.28 -5.53 19.59
C PRO A 361 -2.60 -4.08 19.18
N THR A 362 -3.78 -3.60 19.55
CA THR A 362 -4.19 -2.22 19.22
C THR A 362 -3.76 -1.23 20.31
N LEU A 363 -3.93 0.06 20.04
CA LEU A 363 -3.80 1.11 21.06
C LEU A 363 -4.99 1.16 22.03
N LEU A 364 -6.01 0.34 21.83
CA LEU A 364 -7.07 0.12 22.80
C LEU A 364 -6.62 -0.99 23.75
N ASP A 365 -6.51 -0.65 25.04
CA ASP A 365 -5.93 -1.53 26.06
C ASP A 365 -6.55 -2.94 26.03
N ASP A 366 -5.70 -3.98 26.07
CA ASP A 366 -6.08 -5.40 26.06
C ASP A 366 -7.05 -5.82 24.94
N LYS A 367 -7.07 -5.09 23.82
CA LYS A 367 -7.85 -5.43 22.63
C LYS A 367 -6.94 -5.65 21.43
N ASN A 368 -7.03 -6.85 20.88
CA ASN A 368 -6.38 -7.25 19.65
C ASN A 368 -7.36 -7.16 18.48
N ILE A 369 -6.84 -6.89 17.29
CA ILE A 369 -7.52 -7.12 16.03
C ILE A 369 -7.10 -8.47 15.48
N ALA A 370 -8.09 -9.34 15.24
CA ALA A 370 -7.89 -10.59 14.52
C ALA A 370 -7.87 -10.33 13.02
N VAL A 371 -6.77 -10.69 12.35
CA VAL A 371 -6.61 -10.56 10.90
C VAL A 371 -6.42 -11.94 10.26
N ASP A 372 -7.31 -12.28 9.34
CA ASP A 372 -7.19 -13.47 8.50
C ASP A 372 -6.75 -13.06 7.10
N VAL A 373 -5.64 -13.62 6.63
CA VAL A 373 -5.11 -13.38 5.29
C VAL A 373 -5.13 -14.68 4.50
N MET A 374 -5.72 -14.62 3.32
CA MET A 374 -5.82 -15.75 2.40
C MET A 374 -5.27 -15.34 1.04
N SER A 375 -4.25 -16.05 0.58
CA SER A 375 -3.59 -15.79 -0.71
C SER A 375 -3.67 -17.00 -1.63
N TRP A 376 -4.07 -16.81 -2.88
CA TRP A 376 -4.07 -17.85 -3.91
C TRP A 376 -3.75 -17.23 -5.29
N ALA A 377 -2.87 -17.86 -6.07
CA ALA A 377 -2.55 -17.46 -7.45
C ALA A 377 -2.31 -15.95 -7.68
N GLY A 378 -1.62 -15.26 -6.75
CA GLY A 378 -1.35 -13.81 -6.83
C GLY A 378 -2.51 -12.90 -6.38
N TYR A 379 -3.63 -13.47 -5.95
CA TYR A 379 -4.72 -12.77 -5.27
C TYR A 379 -4.58 -12.91 -3.76
N THR A 380 -4.86 -11.83 -3.02
CA THR A 380 -4.86 -11.85 -1.56
C THR A 380 -6.10 -11.15 -1.01
N ILE A 381 -6.79 -11.81 -0.09
CA ILE A 381 -7.91 -11.25 0.69
C ILE A 381 -7.47 -11.13 2.14
N MET A 382 -7.68 -9.96 2.72
CA MET A 382 -7.54 -9.70 4.15
C MET A 382 -8.93 -9.44 4.75
N LYS A 383 -9.24 -10.17 5.83
CA LYS A 383 -10.43 -9.98 6.65
C LYS A 383 -10.01 -9.60 8.08
N VAL A 384 -10.78 -8.72 8.67
CA VAL A 384 -10.56 -8.15 10.00
C VAL A 384 -11.77 -8.50 10.87
N ASN A 385 -11.52 -9.06 12.06
CA ASN A 385 -12.54 -9.53 13.00
C ASN A 385 -13.59 -10.45 12.30
N GLN A 386 -13.09 -11.35 11.42
CA GLN A 386 -13.84 -12.35 10.63
C GLN A 386 -14.85 -11.80 9.59
N HIS A 387 -15.31 -10.56 9.72
CA HIS A 387 -16.44 -10.02 8.94
C HIS A 387 -16.11 -8.74 8.17
N THR A 388 -15.11 -7.96 8.60
CA THR A 388 -14.76 -6.71 7.92
C THR A 388 -13.76 -6.97 6.82
N THR A 389 -14.13 -6.65 5.58
CA THR A 389 -13.22 -6.74 4.45
C THR A 389 -12.33 -5.50 4.35
N VAL A 390 -11.06 -5.73 3.99
CA VAL A 390 -10.15 -4.66 3.60
C VAL A 390 -10.37 -4.32 2.13
N ALA A 391 -10.83 -3.10 1.87
CA ALA A 391 -11.06 -2.59 0.52
C ALA A 391 -9.72 -2.31 -0.19
N VAL A 392 -8.78 -1.65 0.50
CA VAL A 392 -7.49 -1.32 -0.10
C VAL A 392 -6.39 -1.82 0.81
N GLN A 393 -5.72 -2.87 0.37
CA GLN A 393 -4.62 -3.49 1.08
C GLN A 393 -3.29 -2.81 0.73
N ASP A 394 -2.37 -2.77 1.69
CA ASP A 394 -0.96 -2.45 1.51
C ASP A 394 -0.66 -1.03 1.01
N VAL A 395 -1.39 -0.02 1.51
CA VAL A 395 -0.97 1.37 1.29
C VAL A 395 0.29 1.63 2.13
N VAL A 396 1.45 1.55 1.49
CA VAL A 396 2.76 1.70 2.14
C VAL A 396 2.95 3.12 2.69
N SER A 397 3.45 3.22 3.92
CA SER A 397 3.83 4.49 4.54
C SER A 397 5.24 4.39 5.13
N LYS A 398 5.86 5.54 5.42
CA LYS A 398 7.20 5.62 6.03
C LYS A 398 7.28 4.93 7.40
N SER A 399 6.16 4.90 8.11
CA SER A 399 6.08 4.38 9.48
C SER A 399 5.29 3.08 9.57
N GLY A 400 4.88 2.49 8.44
CA GLY A 400 4.04 1.30 8.48
C GLY A 400 3.27 1.03 7.21
N VAL A 401 2.04 0.56 7.40
CA VAL A 401 1.09 0.23 6.34
C VAL A 401 -0.31 0.68 6.74
N ILE A 402 -1.08 1.10 5.75
CA ILE A 402 -2.49 1.45 5.90
C ILE A 402 -3.33 0.44 5.10
N HIS A 403 -4.34 -0.11 5.76
CA HIS A 403 -5.37 -0.96 5.17
C HIS A 403 -6.70 -0.24 5.24
N VAL A 404 -7.29 0.12 4.10
CA VAL A 404 -8.59 0.82 4.08
C VAL A 404 -9.70 -0.18 4.32
N VAL A 405 -10.51 0.05 5.35
CA VAL A 405 -11.63 -0.83 5.73
C VAL A 405 -12.97 -0.22 5.36
N ASN A 406 -13.91 -1.10 4.99
CA ASN A 406 -15.27 -0.72 4.57
C ASN A 406 -16.27 -0.61 5.71
N ASN A 407 -15.91 -1.04 6.92
CA ASN A 407 -16.70 -0.89 8.13
C ASN A 407 -15.81 -0.30 9.22
N VAL A 408 -16.41 0.51 10.08
CA VAL A 408 -15.75 0.96 11.30
C VAL A 408 -15.51 -0.27 12.17
N LEU A 409 -14.26 -0.50 12.58
CA LEU A 409 -13.90 -1.59 13.47
C LEU A 409 -14.40 -1.29 14.88
N ILE A 410 -15.12 -2.26 15.44
CA ILE A 410 -15.67 -2.21 16.79
C ILE A 410 -15.13 -3.46 17.50
N PRO A 411 -14.62 -3.34 18.74
CA PRO A 411 -14.19 -4.50 19.50
C PRO A 411 -15.30 -5.57 19.57
N PRO A 412 -14.96 -6.86 19.47
CA PRO A 412 -15.94 -7.93 19.55
C PRO A 412 -16.66 -7.91 20.91
N ASN A 413 -17.95 -8.30 20.91
CA ASN A 413 -18.72 -8.39 22.13
C ASN A 413 -18.23 -9.55 22.99
N THR A 414 -17.99 -9.30 24.28
CA THR A 414 -17.65 -10.34 25.25
C THR A 414 -18.86 -11.14 25.73
N TYR A 415 -20.09 -10.66 25.47
CA TYR A 415 -21.34 -11.31 25.87
C TYR A 415 -21.98 -12.11 24.72
N LYS A 416 -22.19 -13.41 24.95
CA LYS A 416 -22.90 -14.34 24.03
C LYS A 416 -24.42 -14.14 24.17
N GLY A 417 -24.99 -13.18 23.43
CA GLY A 417 -26.44 -13.03 23.28
C GLY A 417 -26.84 -13.17 21.81
N ASP A 418 -28.04 -13.70 21.55
CA ASP A 418 -28.59 -13.84 20.19
C ASP A 418 -28.65 -12.47 19.50
N HIS A 419 -27.90 -12.32 18.41
CA HIS A 419 -27.89 -11.11 17.61
C HIS A 419 -29.01 -11.15 16.57
N VAL A 420 -30.02 -10.29 16.75
CA VAL A 420 -30.87 -9.87 15.65
C VAL A 420 -29.98 -9.06 14.70
N ARG A 421 -29.83 -9.55 13.46
CA ARG A 421 -29.13 -8.84 12.38
C ARG A 421 -29.95 -7.62 11.97
N ASP A 422 -29.72 -6.49 12.63
CA ASP A 422 -29.88 -5.20 11.99
C ASP A 422 -28.49 -4.76 11.52
N ASP A 423 -28.38 -4.25 10.30
CA ASP A 423 -27.10 -3.86 9.69
C ASP A 423 -26.47 -2.62 10.38
N LEU A 424 -27.16 -2.04 11.36
CA LEU A 424 -26.78 -0.87 12.12
C LEU A 424 -26.53 -1.22 13.58
N ILE A 425 -25.45 -0.72 14.16
CA ILE A 425 -25.18 -0.90 15.59
C ILE A 425 -26.03 0.07 16.43
N GLU A 426 -26.69 -0.46 17.46
CA GLU A 426 -27.39 0.37 18.44
C GLU A 426 -26.40 1.08 19.37
N ILE A 427 -26.76 2.28 19.83
CA ILE A 427 -25.88 3.12 20.66
C ILE A 427 -25.51 2.40 21.96
N ASP A 428 -26.46 1.71 22.58
CA ASP A 428 -26.26 0.99 23.83
C ASP A 428 -25.26 -0.17 23.66
N GLU A 429 -25.32 -0.87 22.52
CA GLU A 429 -24.36 -1.93 22.20
C GLU A 429 -22.95 -1.36 21.95
N LEU A 430 -22.86 -0.28 21.19
CA LEU A 430 -21.59 0.42 20.96
C LEU A 430 -20.97 0.87 22.28
N MET A 431 -21.77 1.47 23.15
CA MET A 431 -21.34 1.90 24.48
C MET A 431 -20.90 0.70 25.31
N GLN A 432 -21.68 -0.37 25.39
CA GLN A 432 -21.36 -1.56 26.18
C GLN A 432 -19.98 -2.14 25.83
N ARG A 433 -19.63 -2.17 24.53
CA ARG A 433 -18.36 -2.72 24.05
C ARG A 433 -17.15 -1.83 24.36
N LEU A 434 -17.36 -0.53 24.50
CA LEU A 434 -16.31 0.48 24.60
C LEU A 434 -16.21 1.13 25.99
N ASP A 435 -17.24 1.05 26.82
CA ASP A 435 -17.32 1.64 28.17
C ASP A 435 -16.09 1.36 29.04
N PRO A 436 -15.51 0.13 29.04
CA PRO A 436 -14.31 -0.16 29.82
C PRO A 436 -13.08 0.65 29.43
N TYR A 437 -13.07 1.22 28.21
CA TYR A 437 -11.91 1.87 27.60
C TYR A 437 -12.06 3.38 27.43
N VAL A 438 -13.23 3.91 27.79
CA VAL A 438 -13.44 5.35 27.81
C VAL A 438 -12.81 5.88 29.09
N GLU A 439 -11.83 6.78 28.95
CA GLU A 439 -11.26 7.52 30.08
C GLU A 439 -12.43 8.17 30.84
N LYS A 440 -12.68 7.72 32.07
CA LYS A 440 -13.71 8.34 32.93
C LYS A 440 -13.23 9.76 33.22
N SER A 441 -13.79 10.73 32.52
CA SER A 441 -13.55 12.13 32.82
C SER A 441 -13.84 12.35 34.30
N SER A 442 -12.85 12.83 35.06
CA SER A 442 -13.01 13.29 36.42
C SER A 442 -13.94 14.51 36.44
N LEU A 443 -15.23 14.26 36.29
CA LEU A 443 -16.32 15.17 36.59
C LEU A 443 -16.97 14.67 37.88
N GLY A 444 -16.16 14.63 38.94
CA GLY A 444 -16.66 14.65 40.31
C GLY A 444 -16.87 16.11 40.67
N GLY A 445 -18.08 16.62 40.43
CA GLY A 445 -18.54 17.84 41.08
C GLY A 445 -18.39 17.66 42.58
N SER A 446 -17.72 18.61 43.22
CA SER A 446 -17.73 18.75 44.67
C SER A 446 -19.17 18.99 45.14
N HIS A 447 -19.90 17.91 45.42
CA HIS A 447 -20.91 17.95 46.46
C HIS A 447 -20.17 17.72 47.77
N ALA A 448 -19.77 18.83 48.39
CA ALA A 448 -19.65 18.90 49.82
C ALA A 448 -21.07 18.68 50.37
N GLU A 449 -21.39 17.42 50.68
CA GLU A 449 -22.46 17.12 51.62
C GLU A 449 -21.98 17.55 53.00
N ASP A 450 -22.52 18.69 53.40
CA ASP A 450 -22.74 19.11 54.76
C ASP A 450 -23.31 17.94 55.58
N SER A 451 -22.50 17.42 56.50
CA SER A 451 -22.97 16.62 57.63
C SER A 451 -22.21 17.08 58.86
N THR A 452 -22.77 18.11 59.49
CA THR A 452 -22.60 18.35 60.92
C THR A 452 -23.23 17.21 61.72
N ASP A 453 -22.52 16.88 62.79
CA ASP A 453 -22.95 16.26 64.05
C ASP A 453 -22.63 14.77 64.28
N ASP A 454 -21.93 14.61 65.41
CA ASP A 454 -21.71 13.45 66.26
C ASP A 454 -20.65 12.42 65.84
N ILE A 455 -19.44 12.55 66.40
CA ILE A 455 -19.05 11.80 67.62
C ILE A 455 -17.84 12.47 68.28
N MET A 456 -18.05 12.83 69.53
CA MET A 456 -17.05 13.26 70.52
C MET A 456 -16.16 12.09 70.98
N GLU A 457 -14.96 12.47 71.41
CA GLU A 457 -14.05 11.79 72.37
C GLU A 457 -12.72 11.26 71.81
N GLY A 458 -11.68 12.08 72.04
CA GLY A 458 -10.60 11.68 72.94
C GLY A 458 -9.47 10.83 72.34
N LEU A 459 -8.38 11.50 71.96
CA LEU A 459 -7.09 11.26 72.63
C LEU A 459 -6.06 12.35 72.29
N VAL A 460 -5.66 13.02 73.37
CA VAL A 460 -4.52 13.93 73.53
C VAL A 460 -3.21 13.14 73.47
N GLY A 461 -2.13 13.74 72.95
CA GLY A 461 -0.78 13.30 73.33
C GLY A 461 0.38 13.73 72.40
N GLU A 462 0.84 14.97 72.58
CA GLU A 462 2.26 15.41 72.53
C GLU A 462 3.23 14.79 71.50
N LEU A 463 3.51 15.51 70.40
CA LEU A 463 4.79 16.14 70.03
C LEU A 463 4.79 16.61 68.57
#